data_AF-A0A095Y546-F1
#
_entry.id   AF-A0A095Y546-F1
#
_cell.length_a   1.000
_cell.length_b   1.000
_cell.length_c   1.000
_cell.angle_alpha   90.00
_cell.angle_beta   90.00
_cell.angle_gamma   90.00
#
_symmetry.space_group_name_H-M   'P 1'
#
loop_
_entity.id
_entity.type
_entity.pdbx_description
1 polymer ?
#
loop_
_entity_poly.entity_id
_entity_poly.type
_entity_poly.pdbx_seq_one_letter_code
_entity_poly.pdbx_strand_id
1 'polypeptide(L)'
;MANKRGTTYVISVAAELAGMHPQTLRQYDRLGIVTPARTKGRGRRYSASDVERLREVQRLSQDEGVNLEGIRQILELKQRLDESAEAMQLMREELEVLRTLVREENEKRSRVFAATPDGSVHTVRRGTRLRVSGNELVRHPKSGALVLFRR
;
A
#
# COMPACT_ATOMS: atom_id res chain seq x y z
N MET A 1 -7.76 -4.43 -7.89
CA MET A 1 -7.02 -3.75 -8.97
C MET A 1 -8.01 -3.22 -10.01
N ALA A 2 -8.26 -1.92 -10.00
CA ALA A 2 -9.11 -1.31 -11.03
C ALA A 2 -8.33 -1.23 -12.34
N ASN A 3 -8.80 -1.92 -13.37
CA ASN A 3 -8.38 -1.66 -14.74
C ASN A 3 -8.69 -0.18 -15.03
N LYS A 4 -7.68 0.69 -14.93
CA LYS A 4 -7.75 2.09 -15.33
C LYS A 4 -8.11 2.02 -16.81
N ARG A 5 -9.38 2.29 -17.13
CA ARG A 5 -9.97 2.21 -18.49
C ARG A 5 -9.38 3.30 -19.37
N GLY A 6 -8.08 3.18 -19.60
CA GLY A 6 -7.25 4.14 -20.30
C GLY A 6 -7.59 4.15 -21.77
N THR A 7 -7.41 5.32 -22.36
CA THR A 7 -7.37 5.52 -23.79
C THR A 7 -6.46 4.47 -24.44
N THR A 8 -6.99 3.73 -25.41
CA THR A 8 -6.23 2.71 -26.16
C THR A 8 -5.93 3.18 -27.57
N TYR A 9 -4.65 3.39 -27.81
CA TYR A 9 -4.10 3.95 -29.03
C TYR A 9 -3.86 2.84 -30.08
N VAL A 10 -4.12 3.16 -31.35
CA VAL A 10 -3.64 2.35 -32.47
C VAL A 10 -2.14 2.56 -32.66
N ILE A 11 -1.47 1.66 -33.38
CA ILE A 11 0.01 1.70 -33.52
C ILE A 11 0.56 3.01 -34.11
N SER A 12 -0.18 3.70 -34.99
CA SER A 12 0.23 5.00 -35.52
C SER A 12 0.27 6.07 -34.43
N VAL A 13 -0.84 6.25 -33.70
CA VAL A 13 -0.94 7.20 -32.59
C VAL A 13 0.01 6.85 -31.44
N ALA A 14 0.19 5.56 -31.15
CA ALA A 14 1.17 5.12 -30.15
C ALA A 14 2.62 5.45 -30.56
N ALA A 15 2.95 5.32 -31.85
CA ALA A 15 4.27 5.66 -32.38
C ALA A 15 4.53 7.18 -32.33
N GLU A 16 3.54 7.97 -32.73
CA GLU A 16 3.57 9.44 -32.65
C GLU A 16 3.75 9.92 -31.20
N LEU A 17 2.92 9.42 -30.27
CA LEU A 17 3.04 9.75 -28.85
C LEU A 17 4.38 9.28 -28.25
N ALA A 18 4.92 8.15 -28.72
CA ALA A 18 6.22 7.66 -28.26
C ALA A 18 7.41 8.38 -28.90
N GLY A 19 7.24 9.20 -29.95
CA GLY A 19 8.37 9.80 -30.68
C GLY A 19 9.15 8.79 -31.53
N MET A 20 8.46 7.78 -32.06
CA MET A 20 9.05 6.61 -32.74
C MET A 20 8.43 6.34 -34.11
N HIS A 21 9.13 5.55 -34.93
CA HIS A 21 8.56 5.00 -36.16
C HIS A 21 7.70 3.73 -35.87
N PRO A 22 6.53 3.54 -36.50
CA PRO A 22 5.67 2.36 -36.28
C PRO A 22 6.35 1.00 -36.54
N GLN A 23 7.42 0.95 -37.34
CA GLN A 23 8.20 -0.28 -37.54
C GLN A 23 9.01 -0.66 -36.29
N THR A 24 9.51 0.33 -35.54
CA THR A 24 10.23 0.12 -34.28
C THR A 24 9.30 -0.44 -33.21
N LEU A 25 8.07 0.09 -33.09
CA LEU A 25 7.02 -0.48 -32.24
C LEU A 25 6.69 -1.94 -32.63
N ARG A 26 6.71 -2.28 -33.92
CA ARG A 26 6.54 -3.67 -34.38
C ARG A 26 7.72 -4.56 -34.00
N GLN A 27 8.94 -4.03 -33.96
CA GLN A 27 10.11 -4.76 -33.51
C GLN A 27 10.06 -5.02 -31.99
N TYR A 28 9.76 -4.01 -31.18
CA TYR A 28 9.69 -4.15 -29.72
C TYR A 28 8.56 -5.08 -29.25
N ASP A 29 7.41 -5.08 -29.93
CA ASP A 29 6.35 -6.08 -29.68
C ASP A 29 6.78 -7.51 -30.07
N ARG A 30 7.49 -7.72 -31.18
CA ARG A 30 8.03 -9.04 -31.53
C ARG A 30 9.08 -9.53 -30.54
N LEU A 31 9.82 -8.61 -29.93
CA LEU A 31 10.80 -8.87 -28.87
C LEU A 31 10.17 -8.96 -27.47
N GLY A 32 8.83 -8.87 -27.35
CA GLY A 32 8.11 -8.98 -26.07
C GLY A 32 8.43 -7.87 -25.06
N ILE A 33 9.05 -6.76 -25.48
CA ILE A 33 9.43 -5.64 -24.60
C ILE A 33 8.17 -4.85 -24.18
N VAL A 34 7.19 -4.77 -25.08
CA VAL A 34 5.86 -4.20 -24.84
C VAL A 34 4.83 -5.12 -25.48
N THR A 35 3.85 -5.59 -24.69
CA THR A 35 2.83 -6.56 -25.15
C THR A 35 1.47 -5.87 -25.28
N PRO A 36 1.13 -5.28 -26.43
CA PRO A 36 -0.13 -4.57 -26.61
C PRO A 36 -1.34 -5.51 -26.60
N ALA A 37 -2.47 -5.02 -26.11
CA ALA A 37 -3.73 -5.74 -26.17
C ALA A 37 -4.14 -5.99 -27.63
N ARG A 38 -4.61 -7.21 -27.93
CA ARG A 38 -5.12 -7.57 -29.27
C ARG A 38 -6.64 -7.39 -29.33
N THR A 39 -7.11 -6.71 -30.37
CA THR A 39 -8.54 -6.58 -30.67
C THR A 39 -9.07 -7.82 -31.40
N LYS A 40 -10.41 -8.00 -31.41
CA LYS A 40 -11.09 -9.04 -32.20
C LYS A 40 -10.68 -9.04 -33.69
N GLY A 41 -10.33 -7.87 -34.25
CA GLY A 41 -9.81 -7.73 -35.62
C GLY A 41 -8.30 -7.89 -35.79
N ARG A 42 -7.59 -8.56 -34.85
CA ARG A 42 -6.13 -8.75 -34.82
C ARG A 42 -5.27 -7.47 -34.72
N GLY A 43 -5.88 -6.28 -34.75
CA GLY A 43 -5.21 -4.99 -34.55
C GLY A 43 -4.69 -4.82 -33.12
N ARG A 44 -3.51 -4.20 -32.99
CA ARG A 44 -2.83 -3.90 -31.72
C ARG A 44 -3.40 -2.63 -31.09
N ARG A 45 -3.57 -2.65 -29.78
CA ARG A 45 -3.98 -1.52 -28.95
C ARG A 45 -2.97 -1.32 -27.83
N TYR A 46 -2.35 -0.15 -27.84
CA TYR A 46 -1.39 0.29 -26.82
C TYR A 46 -2.14 1.14 -25.81
N SER A 47 -2.01 0.82 -24.52
CA SER A 47 -2.47 1.65 -23.41
C SER A 47 -1.58 2.88 -23.23
N ALA A 48 -1.99 3.84 -22.39
CA ALA A 48 -1.12 4.96 -22.00
C ALA A 48 0.18 4.47 -21.33
N SER A 49 0.10 3.46 -20.47
CA SER A 49 1.26 2.80 -19.84
C SER A 49 2.19 2.12 -20.85
N ASP A 50 1.66 1.57 -21.96
CA ASP A 50 2.52 1.03 -23.02
C ASP A 50 3.31 2.13 -23.74
N VAL A 51 2.71 3.31 -23.93
CA VAL A 51 3.37 4.48 -24.54
C VAL A 51 4.46 5.04 -23.62
N GLU A 52 4.22 5.11 -22.31
CA GLU A 52 5.23 5.47 -21.32
C GLU A 52 6.39 4.45 -21.31
N ARG A 53 6.08 3.15 -21.34
CA ARG A 53 7.10 2.08 -21.44
C ARG A 53 7.90 2.16 -22.74
N LEU A 54 7.29 2.53 -23.86
CA LEU A 54 8.00 2.77 -25.12
C LEU A 54 8.98 3.96 -25.02
N ARG A 55 8.57 5.09 -24.43
CA ARG A 55 9.48 6.23 -24.19
C ARG A 55 10.65 5.87 -23.26
N GLU A 56 10.39 5.05 -22.25
CA GLU A 56 11.41 4.49 -21.35
C GLU A 56 12.45 3.65 -22.13
N VAL A 57 11.99 2.74 -23.00
CA VAL A 57 12.85 1.95 -23.91
C VAL A 57 13.68 2.85 -24.82
N GLN A 58 13.09 3.91 -25.37
CA GLN A 58 13.82 4.83 -26.25
C GLN A 58 15.00 5.47 -25.55
N ARG A 59 14.76 6.02 -24.36
CA ARG A 59 15.75 6.75 -23.58
C ARG A 59 16.91 5.84 -23.18
N LEU A 60 16.60 4.65 -22.64
CA LEU A 60 17.60 3.63 -22.31
C LEU A 60 18.42 3.19 -23.54
N SER A 61 17.81 3.12 -24.71
CA SER A 61 18.47 2.70 -25.95
C SER A 61 19.29 3.81 -26.63
N GLN A 62 18.88 5.07 -26.53
CA GLN A 62 19.51 6.20 -27.23
C GLN A 62 20.50 6.96 -26.36
N ASP A 63 20.17 7.23 -25.09
CA ASP A 63 20.98 8.06 -24.20
C ASP A 63 21.99 7.21 -23.42
N GLU A 64 21.58 6.03 -22.96
CA GLU A 64 22.39 5.12 -22.13
C GLU A 64 23.02 3.98 -22.94
N GLY A 65 22.69 3.84 -24.24
CA GLY A 65 23.25 2.83 -25.14
C GLY A 65 22.93 1.38 -24.76
N VAL A 66 21.91 1.14 -23.93
CA VAL A 66 21.58 -0.19 -23.40
C VAL A 66 21.01 -1.07 -24.50
N ASN A 67 21.49 -2.32 -24.60
CA ASN A 67 20.95 -3.28 -25.55
C ASN A 67 19.51 -3.72 -25.19
N LEU A 68 18.75 -4.17 -26.18
CA LEU A 68 17.31 -4.45 -26.02
C LEU A 68 17.00 -5.58 -25.01
N GLU A 69 17.91 -6.53 -24.81
CA GLU A 69 17.75 -7.59 -23.80
C GLU A 69 17.99 -7.05 -22.38
N GLY A 70 18.98 -6.18 -22.20
CA GLY A 70 19.20 -5.44 -20.96
C GLY A 70 18.02 -4.53 -20.62
N ILE A 71 17.45 -3.84 -21.61
CA ILE A 71 16.22 -3.06 -21.44
C ILE A 71 15.05 -3.95 -21.01
N ARG A 72 14.88 -5.15 -21.60
CA ARG A 72 13.84 -6.09 -21.14
C ARG A 72 14.03 -6.46 -19.67
N GLN A 73 15.25 -6.81 -19.25
CA GLN A 73 15.54 -7.14 -17.85
C GLN A 73 15.30 -5.96 -16.90
N ILE A 74 15.73 -4.74 -17.26
CA ILE A 74 15.49 -3.53 -16.47
C ILE A 74 13.98 -3.29 -16.28
N LEU A 75 13.19 -3.44 -17.34
CA LEU A 75 11.73 -3.24 -17.29
C LEU A 75 10.99 -4.35 -16.53
N GLU A 76 11.52 -5.57 -16.53
CA GLU A 76 10.99 -6.67 -15.72
C GLU A 76 11.32 -6.48 -14.23
N LEU A 77 12.56 -6.09 -13.91
CA LEU A 77 12.99 -5.79 -12.54
C LEU A 77 12.22 -4.60 -11.94
N LYS A 78 12.01 -3.53 -12.72
CA LYS A 78 11.15 -2.39 -12.32
C LYS A 78 9.74 -2.86 -11.98
N GLN A 79 9.11 -3.64 -12.85
CA GLN A 79 7.76 -4.17 -12.60
C GLN A 79 7.69 -5.03 -11.33
N ARG A 80 8.66 -5.94 -11.12
CA ARG A 80 8.71 -6.76 -9.89
C ARG A 80 8.93 -5.91 -8.62
N LEU A 81 9.66 -4.81 -8.73
CA LEU A 81 9.86 -3.85 -7.64
C LEU A 81 8.56 -3.11 -7.31
N ASP A 82 7.82 -2.66 -8.33
CA ASP A 82 6.52 -2.01 -8.18
C ASP A 82 5.49 -2.96 -7.55
N GLU A 83 5.38 -4.19 -8.05
CA GLU A 83 4.53 -5.26 -7.49
C GLU A 83 4.87 -5.56 -6.02
N SER A 84 6.17 -5.60 -5.68
CA SER A 84 6.64 -5.78 -4.29
C SER A 84 6.33 -4.58 -3.40
N ALA A 85 6.43 -3.35 -3.93
CA ALA A 85 6.09 -2.13 -3.21
C ALA A 85 4.59 -2.05 -2.90
N GLU A 86 3.72 -2.38 -3.87
CA GLU A 86 2.27 -2.49 -3.66
C GLU A 86 1.95 -3.55 -2.59
N ALA A 87 2.55 -4.74 -2.67
CA ALA A 87 2.34 -5.81 -1.69
C ALA A 87 2.80 -5.40 -0.27
N MET A 88 3.95 -4.73 -0.15
CA MET A 88 4.43 -4.18 1.12
C MET A 88 3.50 -3.10 1.68
N GLN A 89 2.91 -2.26 0.83
CA GLN A 89 1.96 -1.24 1.27
C GLN A 89 0.68 -1.87 1.82
N LEU A 90 0.07 -2.81 1.08
CA LEU A 90 -1.12 -3.54 1.54
C LEU A 90 -0.86 -4.27 2.86
N MET A 91 0.31 -4.90 3.01
CA MET A 91 0.69 -5.59 4.25
C MET A 91 0.88 -4.62 5.43
N ARG A 92 1.37 -3.39 5.19
CA ARG A 92 1.47 -2.35 6.22
C ARG A 92 0.10 -1.83 6.65
N GLU A 93 -0.81 -1.62 5.69
CA GLU A 93 -2.19 -1.20 5.96
C GLU A 93 -2.93 -2.25 6.82
N GLU A 94 -2.83 -3.54 6.47
CA GLU A 94 -3.39 -4.64 7.26
C GLU A 94 -2.78 -4.71 8.68
N LEU A 95 -1.47 -4.54 8.80
CA LEU A 95 -0.81 -4.52 10.12
C LEU A 95 -1.28 -3.36 11.00
N GLU A 96 -1.57 -2.18 10.45
CA GLU A 96 -2.12 -1.06 11.22
C GLU A 96 -3.57 -1.30 11.67
N VAL A 97 -4.40 -1.94 10.84
CA VAL A 97 -5.75 -2.39 11.25
C VAL A 97 -5.65 -3.39 12.41
N LEU A 98 -4.84 -4.44 12.26
CA LEU A 98 -4.65 -5.45 13.31
C LEU A 98 -4.07 -4.87 14.61
N ARG A 99 -3.09 -3.96 14.52
CA ARG A 99 -2.54 -3.23 15.68
C ARG A 99 -3.60 -2.41 16.41
N THR A 100 -4.50 -1.78 15.66
CA THR A 100 -5.60 -0.97 16.23
C THR A 100 -6.61 -1.86 16.94
N LEU A 101 -7.05 -2.96 16.32
CA LEU A 101 -7.95 -3.94 16.93
C LEU A 101 -7.35 -4.57 18.20
N VAL A 102 -6.09 -4.99 18.17
CA VAL A 102 -5.37 -5.54 19.34
C VAL A 102 -5.22 -4.50 20.45
N ARG A 103 -5.02 -3.21 20.11
CA ARG A 103 -5.01 -2.13 21.10
C ARG A 103 -6.37 -2.00 21.78
N GLU A 104 -7.46 -1.91 21.01
CA GLU A 104 -8.81 -1.81 21.57
C GLU A 104 -9.20 -3.02 22.43
N GLU A 105 -8.91 -4.23 21.96
CA GLU A 105 -9.13 -5.49 22.69
C GLU A 105 -8.42 -5.46 24.04
N ASN A 106 -7.14 -5.04 24.06
CA ASN A 106 -6.38 -4.88 25.29
C ASN A 106 -6.90 -3.74 26.18
N GLU A 107 -7.38 -2.63 25.63
CA GLU A 107 -8.02 -1.56 26.42
C GLU A 107 -9.35 -2.00 27.05
N LYS A 108 -10.12 -2.85 26.36
CA LYS A 108 -11.36 -3.48 26.88
C LYS A 108 -11.02 -4.47 28.00
N ARG A 109 -10.10 -5.43 27.74
CA ARG A 109 -9.65 -6.46 28.70
C ARG A 109 -8.89 -5.92 29.91
N SER A 110 -8.25 -4.75 29.78
CA SER A 110 -7.55 -4.08 30.88
C SER A 110 -8.45 -3.18 31.72
N ARG A 111 -9.77 -3.17 31.56
CA ARG A 111 -10.67 -2.51 32.53
C ARG A 111 -10.78 -3.34 33.81
N VAL A 112 -10.66 -2.68 34.95
CA VAL A 112 -10.87 -3.27 36.30
C VAL A 112 -11.86 -2.42 37.07
N PHE A 113 -12.61 -3.05 37.96
CA PHE A 113 -13.54 -2.37 38.86
C PHE A 113 -12.79 -1.89 40.11
N ALA A 114 -12.95 -0.61 40.42
CA ALA A 114 -12.51 -0.04 41.69
C ALA A 114 -13.75 0.27 42.54
N ALA A 115 -13.77 -0.25 43.77
CA ALA A 115 -14.76 0.11 44.77
C ALA A 115 -14.20 1.21 45.69
N THR A 116 -15.04 2.16 46.06
CA THR A 116 -14.70 3.23 47.01
C THR A 116 -15.22 2.92 48.42
N PRO A 117 -14.75 3.63 49.47
CA PRO A 117 -15.21 3.40 50.85
C PRO A 117 -16.70 3.67 51.09
N ASP A 118 -17.34 4.51 50.27
CA ASP A 118 -18.78 4.79 50.24
C ASP A 118 -19.60 3.69 49.53
N GLY A 119 -18.95 2.69 48.93
CA GLY A 119 -19.59 1.55 48.29
C GLY A 119 -19.95 1.72 46.82
N SER A 120 -19.63 2.87 46.20
CA SER A 120 -19.78 3.04 44.75
C SER A 120 -18.70 2.28 43.96
N VAL A 121 -19.05 1.85 42.74
CA VAL A 121 -18.20 1.02 41.88
C VAL A 121 -17.94 1.75 40.56
N HIS A 122 -16.66 1.96 40.25
CA HIS A 122 -16.22 2.65 39.04
C HIS A 122 -15.30 1.78 38.17
N THR A 123 -15.52 1.82 36.86
CA THR A 123 -14.68 1.11 35.88
C THR A 123 -13.45 1.96 35.51
N VAL A 124 -12.25 1.48 35.84
CA VAL A 124 -10.97 2.16 35.56
C VAL A 124 -10.05 1.29 34.70
N ARG A 125 -9.00 1.86 34.09
CA ARG A 125 -7.95 1.06 33.44
C ARG A 125 -7.04 0.43 34.50
N ARG A 126 -6.66 -0.84 34.33
CA ARG A 126 -5.69 -1.59 35.15
C ARG A 126 -4.40 -0.79 35.27
N GLY A 127 -3.91 -0.61 36.50
CA GLY A 127 -2.77 0.27 36.81
C GLY A 127 -3.13 1.74 37.06
N THR A 128 -4.38 2.17 36.87
CA THR A 128 -4.84 3.51 37.30
C THR A 128 -5.10 3.50 38.80
N ARG A 129 -4.41 4.35 39.57
CA ARG A 129 -4.77 4.61 40.97
C ARG A 129 -5.79 5.75 41.05
N LEU A 130 -6.91 5.49 41.71
CA LEU A 130 -7.75 6.54 42.27
C LEU A 130 -7.28 6.82 43.71
N ARG A 131 -7.20 8.09 44.11
CA ARG A 131 -7.23 8.50 45.51
C ARG A 131 -8.55 9.21 45.77
N VAL A 132 -9.22 8.82 46.86
CA VAL A 132 -10.36 9.55 47.41
C VAL A 132 -9.80 10.75 48.18
N SER A 133 -10.34 11.95 47.94
CA SER A 133 -9.92 13.18 48.61
C SER A 133 -11.15 14.06 48.83
N GLY A 134 -11.86 13.80 49.93
CA GLY A 134 -13.23 14.30 50.08
C GLY A 134 -14.19 13.61 49.11
N ASN A 135 -15.37 14.22 48.91
CA ASN A 135 -16.50 13.62 48.18
C ASN A 135 -16.36 13.66 46.64
N GLU A 136 -15.15 13.91 46.10
CA GLU A 136 -14.89 14.00 44.66
C GLU A 136 -13.64 13.20 44.25
N LEU A 137 -13.68 12.60 43.05
CA LEU A 137 -12.64 11.73 42.50
C LEU A 137 -11.74 12.48 41.50
N VAL A 138 -10.52 12.80 41.91
CA VAL A 138 -9.52 13.48 41.05
C VAL A 138 -8.51 12.48 40.47
N ARG A 139 -8.31 12.50 39.14
CA ARG A 139 -7.25 11.75 38.47
C ARG A 139 -5.88 12.34 38.79
N HIS A 140 -4.97 11.56 39.37
CA HIS A 140 -3.58 11.97 39.60
C HIS A 140 -2.57 11.05 38.88
N PRO A 141 -1.50 11.57 38.22
CA PRO A 141 -0.69 10.75 37.30
C PRO A 141 0.42 9.90 37.93
N LYS A 142 0.58 9.89 39.26
CA LYS A 142 1.75 9.27 39.92
C LYS A 142 1.39 8.51 41.20
N SER A 143 2.08 7.37 41.39
CA SER A 143 2.22 6.58 42.62
C SER A 143 1.09 5.59 42.98
N GLY A 144 1.17 4.32 42.52
CA GLY A 144 0.49 3.14 43.11
C GLY A 144 0.17 1.99 42.12
N ALA A 145 -0.66 0.99 42.46
CA ALA A 145 -1.49 0.82 43.66
C ALA A 145 -1.82 -0.67 43.99
N LEU A 146 -2.50 -0.91 45.12
CA LEU A 146 -3.02 -2.22 45.52
C LEU A 146 -4.28 -2.60 44.74
N VAL A 147 -4.35 -3.84 44.23
CA VAL A 147 -5.54 -4.45 43.63
C VAL A 147 -5.88 -5.69 44.45
N LEU A 148 -7.07 -5.75 45.03
CA LEU A 148 -7.57 -6.94 45.72
C LEU A 148 -8.35 -7.80 44.73
N PHE A 149 -7.80 -8.96 44.38
CA PHE A 149 -8.56 -10.03 43.74
C PHE A 149 -9.16 -10.94 44.81
N ARG A 150 -10.46 -11.23 44.71
CA ARG A 150 -11.11 -12.31 45.46
C ARG A 150 -11.22 -13.52 44.53
N ARG A 151 -10.90 -14.69 45.09
CA ARG A 151 -10.84 -15.99 44.42
C ARG A 151 -12.25 -16.57 44.17
#